data_AF-A0A1H1KU31-F1
#
_entry.id   AF-A0A1H1KU31-F1
#
_cell.length_a   1.000
_cell.length_b   1.000
_cell.length_c   1.000
_cell.angle_alpha   90.00
_cell.angle_beta   90.00
_cell.angle_gamma   90.00
#
_symmetry.space_group_name_H-M   'P 1'
#
loop_
_entity.id
_entity.type
_entity.pdbx_description
1 polymer ?
#
loop_
_entity_poly.entity_id
_entity_poly.type
_entity_poly.pdbx_seq_one_letter_code
_entity_poly.pdbx_strand_id
1 'polypeptide(L)' 'MNNQEIETQEQKPQRNIWNLILGILFLGYGSFRLYQKTQLQEPDNFGIIIAVGFIVFGIYDLYKYFKGV' A
#
# COMPACT_ATOMS: atom_id res chain seq x y z
N MET A 1 35.40 -35.84 -0.77
CA MET A 1 34.00 -35.37 -0.87
C MET A 1 33.86 -34.33 0.22
N ASN A 2 34.05 -33.04 -0.10
CA ASN A 2 33.97 -31.98 0.90
C ASN A 2 32.59 -31.34 0.84
N ASN A 3 31.97 -31.36 2.00
CA ASN A 3 30.62 -30.92 2.28
C ASN A 3 30.43 -29.48 1.82
N GLN A 4 29.52 -29.29 0.87
CA GLN A 4 28.99 -27.96 0.61
C GLN A 4 28.14 -27.59 1.81
N GLU A 5 28.64 -26.64 2.60
CA GLU A 5 27.81 -25.90 3.54
C GLU A 5 26.73 -25.22 2.71
N ILE A 6 25.53 -25.81 2.73
CA ILE A 6 24.33 -25.17 2.21
C ILE A 6 24.04 -24.06 3.22
N GLU A 7 24.69 -22.91 3.02
CA GLU A 7 24.30 -21.65 3.64
C GLU A 7 22.82 -21.46 3.28
N THR A 8 21.96 -21.83 4.21
CA THR A 8 20.54 -21.56 4.13
C THR A 8 20.44 -20.06 4.31
N GLN A 9 20.54 -19.33 3.20
CA GLN A 9 20.26 -17.91 3.19
C GLN A 9 18.81 -17.78 3.62
N GLU A 10 18.59 -17.54 4.92
CA GLU A 10 17.35 -16.98 5.40
C GLU A 10 17.18 -15.67 4.64
N GLN A 11 16.41 -15.72 3.55
CA GLN A 11 15.98 -14.55 2.83
C GLN A 11 15.24 -13.70 3.84
N LYS A 12 15.96 -12.76 4.48
CA LYS A 12 15.35 -11.71 5.27
C LYS A 12 14.22 -11.16 4.40
N PRO A 13 12.98 -11.11 4.91
CA PRO A 13 11.86 -10.65 4.11
C PRO A 13 12.24 -9.32 3.46
N GLN A 14 12.45 -9.36 2.15
CA GLN A 14 12.91 -8.18 1.41
C GLN A 14 11.72 -7.24 1.37
N ARG A 15 11.74 -6.22 2.24
CA ARG A 15 10.69 -5.21 2.30
C ARG A 15 10.54 -4.58 0.92
N ASN A 16 9.43 -4.88 0.27
CA ASN A 16 9.22 -4.49 -1.12
C ASN A 16 8.89 -2.99 -1.17
N ILE A 17 9.90 -2.15 -1.50
CA ILE A 17 9.80 -0.68 -1.48
C ILE A 17 8.65 -0.16 -2.36
N TRP A 18 8.23 -0.94 -3.37
CA TRP A 18 7.07 -0.64 -4.20
C TRP A 18 5.76 -0.57 -3.40
N ASN A 19 5.59 -1.43 -2.39
CA ASN A 19 4.43 -1.37 -1.50
C ASN A 19 4.43 -0.07 -0.67
N LEU A 20 5.61 0.42 -0.27
CA LEU A 20 5.72 1.71 0.41
C LEU A 20 5.31 2.86 -0.52
N ILE A 21 5.88 2.89 -1.73
CA ILE A 21 5.64 3.96 -2.70
C ILE A 21 4.17 3.99 -3.10
N LEU A 22 3.61 2.84 -3.51
CA LEU A 22 2.20 2.72 -3.91
C LEU A 22 1.27 3.06 -2.75
N GLY A 23 1.57 2.58 -1.54
CA GLY A 23 0.72 2.85 -0.41
C GLY A 23 0.67 4.33 -0.03
N ILE A 24 1.81 5.03 -0.06
CA ILE A 24 1.86 6.49 0.17
C ILE A 24 1.09 7.23 -0.94
N LEU A 25 1.27 6.82 -2.21
CA LEU A 25 0.57 7.40 -3.36
C LEU A 25 -0.95 7.25 -3.22
N PHE A 26 -1.42 6.05 -2.88
CA PHE A 26 -2.84 5.77 -2.71
C PHE A 26 -3.43 6.45 -1.49
N LEU A 27 -2.71 6.53 -0.38
CA LEU A 27 -3.16 7.29 0.79
C LEU A 27 -3.26 8.78 0.49
N GLY A 28 -2.23 9.37 -0.12
CA GLY A 28 -2.21 10.79 -0.47
C GLY A 28 -3.30 11.14 -1.48
N TYR A 29 -3.35 10.43 -2.61
CA TYR A 29 -4.34 10.67 -3.65
C TYR A 29 -5.76 10.36 -3.19
N GLY A 30 -5.96 9.22 -2.52
CA GLY A 30 -7.26 8.80 -2.00
C GLY A 30 -7.82 9.81 -0.98
N SER A 31 -6.99 10.26 -0.04
CA SER A 31 -7.40 11.28 0.96
C SER A 31 -7.70 12.63 0.29
N PHE A 32 -6.86 13.07 -0.65
CA PHE A 32 -7.09 14.30 -1.41
C PHE A 32 -8.38 14.24 -2.24
N ARG A 33 -8.60 13.13 -2.94
CA ARG A 33 -9.81 12.90 -3.75
C ARG A 33 -11.05 12.85 -2.89
N LEU A 34 -10.99 12.16 -1.75
CA LEU A 34 -12.10 12.10 -0.78
C LEU A 34 -12.44 13.50 -0.28
N TYR A 35 -11.44 14.27 0.15
CA TYR A 35 -11.64 15.66 0.58
C TYR A 35 -12.32 16.51 -0.49
N GLN A 36 -11.82 16.48 -1.72
CA GLN A 36 -12.45 17.21 -2.82
C GLN A 36 -13.92 16.80 -3.04
N LYS A 37 -14.21 15.50 -3.00
CA LYS A 37 -15.56 14.97 -3.24
C LYS A 37 -16.53 15.35 -2.12
N THR A 38 -16.06 15.43 -0.87
CA THR A 38 -16.89 15.88 0.26
C THR A 38 -17.22 17.38 0.23
N GLN A 39 -16.48 18.17 -0.54
CA GLN A 39 -16.72 19.62 -0.70
C GLN A 39 -17.67 19.95 -1.85
N LEU A 40 -18.04 18.97 -2.69
CA LEU A 40 -18.96 19.18 -3.80
C LEU A 40 -20.41 19.23 -3.30
N GLN A 41 -21.19 20.14 -3.88
CA GLN A 41 -22.60 20.34 -3.55
C GLN A 41 -23.48 19.16 -4.03
N GLU A 42 -23.03 18.44 -5.06
CA GLU A 42 -23.63 17.18 -5.49
C GLU A 42 -22.76 15.99 -5.04
N PRO A 43 -23.32 15.06 -4.25
CA PRO A 43 -22.57 13.90 -3.78
C PRO A 43 -22.34 12.90 -4.91
N ASP A 44 -21.08 12.81 -5.36
CA ASP A 44 -20.62 11.74 -6.25
C ASP A 44 -20.22 10.50 -5.43
N ASN A 45 -21.23 9.71 -5.08
CA ASN A 45 -21.09 8.50 -4.27
C ASN A 45 -20.10 7.51 -4.89
N PHE A 46 -20.05 7.40 -6.22
CA PHE A 46 -19.14 6.48 -6.89
C PHE A 46 -17.69 6.93 -6.72
N GLY A 47 -17.42 8.23 -6.92
CA GLY A 47 -16.11 8.81 -6.67
C GLY A 47 -15.65 8.67 -5.21
N ILE A 48 -16.58 8.78 -4.25
CA ILE A 48 -16.30 8.59 -2.82
C ILE A 48 -15.92 7.13 -2.53
N ILE A 49 -16.67 6.15 -3.06
CA ILE A 49 -16.37 4.73 -2.87
C ILE A 49 -14.98 4.38 -3.41
N ILE A 50 -14.62 4.89 -4.60
CA ILE A 50 -13.29 4.69 -5.17
C ILE A 50 -12.20 5.32 -4.30
N ALA A 51 -12.42 6.55 -3.79
CA ALA A 51 -11.46 7.23 -2.94
C ALA A 51 -11.22 6.45 -1.62
N VAL A 52 -12.28 5.94 -1.01
CA VAL A 52 -12.18 5.05 0.16
C VAL A 52 -11.43 3.76 -0.20
N GLY A 53 -11.71 3.18 -1.37
CA GLY A 53 -10.98 2.01 -1.88
C GLY A 53 -9.47 2.25 -1.98
N PHE A 54 -9.06 3.40 -2.54
CA PHE A 54 -7.64 3.77 -2.60
C PHE A 54 -7.03 3.92 -1.20
N ILE A 55 -7.73 4.54 -0.25
CA ILE A 55 -7.21 4.69 1.12
C ILE A 55 -7.01 3.32 1.77
N VAL A 56 -8.00 2.42 1.66
CA VAL A 56 -7.91 1.06 2.23
C VAL A 56 -6.77 0.28 1.59
N PHE A 57 -6.63 0.31 0.27
CA PHE A 57 -5.51 -0.32 -0.44
C PHE A 57 -4.17 0.30 -0.02
N GLY A 58 -4.10 1.62 0.10
CA GLY A 58 -2.87 2.29 0.51
C GLY A 58 -2.42 1.90 1.91
N ILE A 59 -3.37 1.80 2.86
CA ILE A 59 -3.10 1.30 4.21
C ILE A 59 -2.62 -0.16 4.18
N TYR A 60 -3.25 -1.01 3.35
CA TYR A 60 -2.86 -2.41 3.21
C TYR A 60 -1.43 -2.56 2.67
N ASP A 61 -1.06 -1.78 1.65
CA ASP A 61 0.28 -1.80 1.07
C ASP A 61 1.33 -1.28 2.07
N LEU A 62 1.02 -0.23 2.83
CA LEU A 62 1.87 0.23 3.93
C LEU A 62 2.04 -0.87 4.98
N TYR A 63 0.94 -1.50 5.42
CA TYR A 63 0.98 -2.58 6.39
C TYR A 63 1.86 -3.73 5.91
N LYS A 64 1.69 -4.15 4.65
CA LYS A 64 2.49 -5.20 4.01
C LYS A 64 3.98 -4.82 3.99
N TYR A 65 4.31 -3.58 3.64
CA TYR A 65 5.69 -3.08 3.68
C TYR A 65 6.31 -3.12 5.08
N PHE A 66 5.62 -2.59 6.09
CA PHE A 66 6.16 -2.56 7.46
C PHE A 66 6.29 -3.95 8.07
N LYS A 67 5.33 -4.84 7.78
CA LYS A 67 5.35 -6.24 8.24
C LYS A 67 6.35 -7.10 7.47
N GLY A 68 6.81 -6.64 6.30
CA GLY A 68 7.76 -7.39 5.47
C GLY A 68 7.14 -8.65 4.87
N VAL A 69 5.88 -8.58 4.46
CA VAL A 69 5.14 -9.70 3.82
C VAL A 69 4.98 -9.45 2.33
#